data_AF-A0A8T1RCF5-F1
#
_entry.id   AF-A0A8T1RCF5-F1
#
_cell.length_a   1.000
_cell.length_b   1.000
_cell.length_c   1.000
_cell.angle_alpha   90.00
_cell.angle_beta   90.00
_cell.angle_gamma   90.00
#
_symmetry.space_group_name_H-M   'P 1'
#
loop_
_entity.id
_entity.type
_entity.pdbx_description
1 polymer ?
#
loop_
_entity_poly.entity_id
_entity_poly.type
_entity_poly.pdbx_seq_one_letter_code
_entity_poly.pdbx_strand_id
1 'polypeptide(L)'
;MFERSTEKGSVWVTLKRSSLKSKVQRNKMATAGETIEYRCLIRATDGKKTISTSVGAKDHQRFQASYATILKAHMTALKKRERKDKKKAAESDKKEGVAKKPKRV
;
A
#
# COMPACT_ATOMS: atom_id res chain seq x y z
N MET A 1 -0.46 -2.54 -18.99
CA MET A 1 0.10 -1.19 -18.75
C MET A 1 1.53 -1.29 -18.28
N PHE A 2 1.79 -1.88 -17.10
CA PHE A 2 3.14 -2.02 -16.57
C PHE A 2 4.14 -2.63 -17.55
N GLU A 3 3.82 -3.77 -18.17
CA GLU A 3 4.69 -4.44 -19.16
C GLU A 3 5.00 -3.59 -20.41
N ARG A 4 4.12 -2.67 -20.78
CA ARG A 4 4.30 -1.80 -21.96
C ARG A 4 5.09 -0.53 -21.64
N SER A 5 5.16 -0.17 -20.36
CA SER A 5 5.81 1.05 -19.88
C SER A 5 7.05 0.74 -19.02
N THR A 6 7.62 -0.46 -19.17
CA THR A 6 8.81 -0.92 -18.44
C THR A 6 10.06 -0.11 -18.82
N GLU A 7 10.29 0.10 -20.11
CA GLU A 7 11.48 0.83 -20.60
C GLU A 7 11.27 2.34 -20.63
N LYS A 8 10.11 2.78 -21.12
CA LYS A 8 9.75 4.19 -21.26
C LYS A 8 8.28 4.40 -20.94
N GLY A 9 8.03 5.42 -20.13
CA GLY A 9 6.68 5.85 -19.78
C GLY A 9 6.45 5.83 -18.28
N SER A 10 5.21 6.11 -17.91
CA SER A 10 4.76 6.12 -16.52
C SER A 10 3.34 5.59 -16.46
N VAL A 11 3.04 4.87 -15.39
CA VAL A 11 1.69 4.39 -15.10
C VAL A 11 1.19 5.16 -13.90
N TRP A 12 0.09 5.90 -14.08
CA TRP A 12 -0.57 6.62 -13.00
C TRP A 12 -1.73 5.81 -12.49
N VAL A 13 -1.77 5.59 -11.17
CA VAL A 13 -2.89 4.94 -10.49
C VAL A 13 -3.47 5.91 -9.47
N THR A 14 -4.79 6.08 -9.50
CA THR A 14 -5.52 6.95 -8.57
C THR A 14 -6.59 6.14 -7.85
N LEU A 15 -6.70 6.33 -6.53
CA LEU A 15 -7.72 5.72 -5.69
C LEU A 15 -8.51 6.85 -5.04
N LYS A 16 -9.82 6.93 -5.32
CA LYS A 16 -10.67 8.01 -4.83
C LYS A 16 -11.98 7.46 -4.25
N ARG A 17 -12.37 7.95 -3.08
CA ARG A 17 -13.70 7.69 -2.52
C ARG A 17 -14.76 8.30 -3.42
N SER A 18 -15.70 7.48 -3.89
CA SER A 18 -16.74 7.88 -4.82
C SER A 18 -18.05 7.22 -4.46
N SER A 19 -19.15 7.96 -4.56
CA SER A 19 -20.50 7.40 -4.51
C SER A 19 -20.98 6.91 -5.88
N LEU A 20 -20.19 7.10 -6.95
CA LEU A 20 -20.56 6.87 -8.36
C LEU A 20 -21.79 7.67 -8.85
N LYS A 21 -22.32 8.57 -8.02
CA LYS A 21 -23.53 9.36 -8.29
C LYS A 21 -23.16 10.82 -8.57
N SER A 22 -23.89 11.45 -9.49
CA SER A 22 -23.68 12.86 -9.82
C SER A 22 -24.02 13.75 -8.61
N LYS A 23 -23.58 15.02 -8.64
CA LYS A 23 -23.89 15.98 -7.57
C LYS A 23 -25.39 16.16 -7.40
N VAL A 24 -26.13 16.22 -8.51
CA VAL A 24 -27.59 16.34 -8.52
C VAL A 24 -28.25 15.12 -7.85
N GLN A 25 -27.81 13.91 -8.19
CA GLN A 25 -28.33 12.68 -7.58
C GLN A 25 -28.01 12.59 -6.09
N ARG A 26 -26.80 12.99 -5.67
CA ARG A 26 -26.44 13.03 -4.26
C ARG A 26 -27.31 13.98 -3.45
N ASN A 27 -27.60 15.16 -3.99
CA ASN A 27 -28.46 16.13 -3.31
C ASN A 27 -29.88 15.59 -3.14
N LYS A 28 -30.44 14.95 -4.18
CA LYS A 28 -31.77 14.31 -4.11
C LYS A 28 -31.83 13.20 -3.05
N MET A 29 -30.83 12.32 -3.01
CA MET A 29 -30.77 11.26 -1.99
C MET A 29 -30.59 11.82 -0.58
N ALA A 30 -29.82 12.90 -0.41
CA ALA A 30 -29.67 13.55 0.88
C ALA A 30 -31.01 14.14 1.37
N THR A 31 -31.78 14.77 0.49
CA THR A 31 -33.13 15.27 0.80
C THR A 31 -34.12 14.13 1.10
N ALA A 32 -33.97 12.99 0.43
CA ALA A 32 -34.80 11.80 0.64
C ALA A 32 -34.38 10.94 1.87
N GLY A 33 -33.28 11.30 2.56
CA GLY A 33 -32.77 10.53 3.69
C GLY A 33 -32.13 9.19 3.32
N GLU A 34 -31.81 8.96 2.05
CA GLU A 34 -31.23 7.69 1.59
C GLU A 34 -29.74 7.58 1.94
N THR A 35 -29.34 6.40 2.42
CA THR A 35 -27.93 6.11 2.74
C THR A 35 -27.10 5.93 1.47
N ILE A 36 -26.09 6.77 1.28
CA ILE A 36 -25.17 6.69 0.13
C ILE A 36 -24.09 5.65 0.41
N GLU A 37 -24.11 4.55 -0.34
CA GLU A 37 -23.02 3.57 -0.32
C GLU A 37 -21.78 4.15 -1.01
N TYR A 38 -20.70 4.32 -0.25
CA TYR A 38 -19.42 4.77 -0.80
C TYR A 38 -18.58 3.60 -1.27
N ARG A 39 -18.00 3.75 -2.46
CA ARG A 39 -17.05 2.81 -3.07
C ARG A 39 -15.69 3.48 -3.27
N CYS A 40 -14.66 2.68 -3.48
CA CYS A 40 -13.37 3.17 -3.95
C CYS A 40 -13.34 3.09 -5.48
N LEU A 41 -13.21 4.23 -6.14
CA LEU A 41 -12.98 4.30 -7.58
C LEU A 41 -11.47 4.27 -7.82
N ILE A 42 -10.99 3.21 -8.44
CA ILE A 42 -9.59 3.06 -8.86
C ILE A 42 -9.51 3.32 -10.36
N ARG A 43 -8.56 4.16 -10.80
CA ARG A 43 -8.25 4.39 -12.21
C ARG A 43 -6.77 4.21 -12.44
N ALA A 44 -6.40 3.50 -13.50
CA ALA A 44 -5.03 3.39 -13.98
C ALA A 44 -4.93 3.89 -15.42
N THR A 45 -3.87 4.63 -15.74
CA THR A 45 -3.61 5.13 -17.08
C THR A 45 -2.11 5.12 -17.39
N ASP A 46 -1.77 4.82 -18.64
CA ASP A 46 -0.43 4.97 -19.21
C ASP A 46 -0.32 6.24 -20.09
N GLY A 47 -1.31 7.13 -20.00
CA GLY A 47 -1.46 8.33 -20.84
C GLY A 47 -2.18 8.06 -22.18
N LYS A 48 -2.31 6.80 -22.62
CA LYS A 48 -3.01 6.43 -23.85
C LYS A 48 -4.30 5.67 -23.55
N LYS A 49 -4.19 4.60 -22.77
CA LYS A 49 -5.30 3.76 -22.33
C LYS A 49 -5.62 4.09 -20.88
N THR A 50 -6.90 4.12 -20.56
CA THR A 50 -7.39 4.31 -19.19
C THR A 50 -8.32 3.18 -18.83
N ILE A 51 -8.08 2.53 -17.69
CA ILE A 51 -8.96 1.52 -17.12
C ILE A 51 -9.48 2.03 -15.77
N SER A 52 -10.72 1.66 -15.43
CA SER A 52 -11.34 2.04 -14.18
C SER A 52 -12.11 0.89 -13.58
N THR A 53 -12.06 0.77 -12.25
CA THR A 53 -12.88 -0.18 -11.49
C THR A 53 -13.42 0.47 -10.22
N SER A 54 -14.59 0.04 -9.78
CA SER A 54 -15.19 0.44 -8.51
C SER A 54 -15.20 -0.72 -7.55
N VAL A 55 -14.61 -0.54 -6.37
CA VAL A 55 -14.49 -1.58 -5.34
C VAL A 55 -15.37 -1.21 -4.16
N GLY A 56 -16.30 -2.11 -3.82
CA GLY A 56 -17.14 -2.01 -2.61
C GLY A 56 -16.43 -2.52 -1.36
N ALA A 57 -17.08 -2.39 -0.20
CA ALA A 57 -16.52 -2.84 1.07
C ALA A 57 -16.24 -4.35 1.12
N LYS A 58 -17.13 -5.16 0.51
CA LYS A 58 -17.05 -6.63 0.50
C LYS A 58 -15.82 -7.15 -0.24
N ASP A 59 -15.51 -6.56 -1.40
CA ASP A 59 -14.43 -7.02 -2.27
C ASP A 59 -13.07 -6.35 -1.98
N HIS A 60 -13.04 -5.41 -1.03
CA HIS A 60 -11.87 -4.59 -0.74
C HIS A 60 -10.63 -5.42 -0.39
N GLN A 61 -10.79 -6.40 0.49
CA GLN A 61 -9.69 -7.26 0.94
C GLN A 61 -9.11 -8.10 -0.21
N ARG A 62 -9.98 -8.71 -1.02
CA ARG A 62 -9.56 -9.50 -2.19
C ARG A 62 -8.84 -8.61 -3.21
N PHE A 63 -9.39 -7.43 -3.50
CA PHE A 63 -8.76 -6.47 -4.39
C PHE A 63 -7.39 -6.03 -3.87
N GLN A 64 -7.26 -5.73 -2.58
CA GLN A 64 -5.99 -5.32 -1.97
C GLN A 64 -4.91 -6.40 -2.11
N ALA A 65 -5.25 -7.67 -1.87
CA ALA A 65 -4.30 -8.78 -1.99
C ALA A 65 -3.80 -8.96 -3.44
N SER A 66 -4.71 -8.97 -4.41
CA SER A 66 -4.34 -9.06 -5.83
C SER A 66 -3.57 -7.83 -6.30
N TYR A 67 -3.98 -6.64 -5.88
CA TYR A 67 -3.31 -5.39 -6.24
C TYR A 67 -1.89 -5.31 -5.69
N ALA A 68 -1.67 -5.69 -4.42
CA ALA A 68 -0.35 -5.73 -3.82
C ALA A 68 0.58 -6.72 -4.54
N THR A 69 0.05 -7.85 -5.00
CA THR A 69 0.81 -8.85 -5.76
C THR A 69 1.28 -8.28 -7.10
N ILE A 70 0.37 -7.61 -7.83
CA ILE A 70 0.69 -6.95 -9.11
C ILE A 70 1.75 -5.86 -8.91
N LEU A 71 1.59 -4.99 -7.91
CA LEU A 71 2.56 -3.94 -7.64
C LEU A 71 3.95 -4.50 -7.32
N LYS A 72 4.02 -5.52 -6.47
CA LYS A 72 5.29 -6.16 -6.11
C LYS A 72 5.96 -6.84 -7.31
N ALA A 73 5.19 -7.45 -8.20
CA ALA A 73 5.71 -8.12 -9.38
C ALA A 73 6.27 -7.13 -10.43
N HIS A 74 5.65 -5.95 -10.60
CA HIS A 74 5.99 -5.04 -11.69
C HIS A 74 6.82 -3.81 -11.27
N MET A 75 6.89 -3.45 -9.98
CA MET A 75 7.71 -2.32 -9.49
C MET A 75 9.12 -2.77 -9.07
N THR A 76 9.85 -3.45 -9.95
CA THR A 76 11.13 -4.09 -9.63
C THR A 76 12.36 -3.20 -9.87
N ALA A 77 12.24 -2.15 -10.71
CA ALA A 77 13.35 -1.32 -11.16
C ALA A 77 13.76 -0.19 -10.18
N LEU A 78 13.39 -0.31 -8.89
CA LEU A 78 13.78 0.65 -7.87
C LEU A 78 15.17 0.33 -7.32
N LYS A 79 15.97 1.35 -7.00
CA LYS A 79 17.26 1.16 -6.32
C LYS A 79 17.02 0.34 -5.04
N LYS A 80 17.75 -0.76 -4.88
CA LYS A 80 17.69 -1.55 -3.65
C LYS A 80 18.04 -0.63 -2.50
N ARG A 81 17.17 -0.58 -1.48
CA ARG A 81 17.48 0.12 -0.24
C ARG A 81 18.72 -0.55 0.33
N GLU A 82 19.84 0.17 0.37
CA GLU A 82 21.04 -0.30 1.03
C GLU A 82 20.66 -0.58 2.49
N ARG A 83 20.74 -1.85 2.88
CA ARG A 83 20.66 -2.20 4.28
C ARG A 83 21.88 -1.54 4.90
N LYS A 84 21.64 -0.50 5.71
CA LYS A 84 22.60 -0.04 6.70
C LYS A 84 22.74 -1.16 7.73
N ASP A 85 23.40 -2.24 7.35
CA ASP A 85 23.89 -3.27 8.26
C ASP A 85 25.03 -2.62 9.06
N LYS A 86 24.66 -1.91 10.12
CA LYS A 86 25.56 -1.57 11.23
C LYS A 86 24.90 -1.97 12.54
N LYS A 87 25.11 -3.26 12.86
CA LYS A 87 25.70 -3.70 14.14
C LYS A 87 25.00 -3.18 15.41
N LYS A 88 23.87 -3.80 15.75
CA LYS A 88 23.34 -3.87 17.14
C LYS A 88 22.53 -5.16 17.35
N ALA A 89 23.15 -6.33 17.15
CA ALA A 89 22.56 -7.60 17.60
C ALA A 89 23.58 -8.76 17.67
N ALA A 90 24.86 -8.46 17.87
CA ALA A 90 25.90 -9.50 17.98
C ALA A 90 27.02 -9.09 18.96
N GLU A 91 26.64 -8.47 20.08
CA GLU A 91 27.55 -8.23 21.20
C GLU A 91 26.77 -8.43 22.51
N SER A 92 26.26 -9.66 22.69
CA SER A 92 25.68 -10.10 23.96
C SER A 92 25.98 -11.57 24.21
N ASP A 93 27.18 -12.03 23.85
CA ASP A 93 27.73 -13.29 24.37
C ASP A 93 29.27 -13.30 24.26
N LYS A 94 29.93 -13.53 25.41
CA LYS A 94 31.38 -13.83 25.65
C LYS A 94 32.40 -12.71 25.87
N LYS A 95 32.44 -12.25 27.13
CA LYS A 95 33.57 -12.19 28.09
C LYS A 95 33.11 -11.19 29.16
N GLU A 96 33.06 -11.49 30.45
CA GLU A 96 34.18 -11.88 31.30
C GLU A 96 33.71 -12.75 32.48
N GLY A 97 34.51 -13.77 32.80
CA GLY A 97 34.38 -14.52 34.03
C GLY A 97 35.25 -13.92 35.14
N VAL A 98 34.73 -14.04 36.37
CA VAL A 98 35.47 -14.35 37.61
C VAL A 98 36.38 -13.25 38.19
N ALA A 99 35.91 -12.59 39.26
CA ALA A 99 36.48 -12.62 40.63
C ALA A 99 36.30 -11.29 41.38
N LYS A 100 35.56 -11.31 42.51
CA LYS A 100 35.96 -10.77 43.83
C LYS A 100 34.79 -10.84 44.84
N LYS A 101 34.81 -11.85 45.73
CA LYS A 101 34.39 -11.71 47.15
C LYS A 101 35.52 -10.96 47.90
N PRO A 102 35.34 -10.33 49.09
CA PRO A 102 34.39 -10.62 50.20
C PRO A 102 33.66 -9.33 50.73
N LYS A 103 32.67 -9.36 51.63
CA LYS A 103 32.74 -9.62 53.09
C LYS A 103 31.34 -9.79 53.70
N ARG A 104 31.28 -10.60 54.76
CA ARG A 104 30.17 -10.78 55.71
C ARG A 104 29.89 -9.50 56.50
N VAL A 105 28.61 -9.27 56.81
CA VAL A 105 28.11 -8.80 58.11
C VAL A 105 26.96 -9.73 58.49
#